data_AF-A0A133XIA5-F1
#
_entry.id   AF-A0A133XIA5-F1
#
_cell.length_a   1.000
_cell.length_b   1.000
_cell.length_c   1.000
_cell.angle_alpha   90.00
_cell.angle_beta   90.00
_cell.angle_gamma   90.00
#
_symmetry.space_group_name_H-M   'P 1'
#
loop_
_entity.id
_entity.type
_entity.pdbx_description
1 polymer ?
#
loop_
_entity_poly.entity_id
_entity_poly.type
_entity_poly.pdbx_seq_one_letter_code
_entity_poly.pdbx_strand_id
1 'polypeptide(L)'
;MSALDELGLQLRRRFVAPNSSTTLAQTEPALLARLNAVRQALAPPRGRFSEARIAQGVMAFRISGRNVAYPALKYACYGVARPMDWEGRILLAEAPQLALLLACVRAQGSRLGRLAACCRALRRAWALDIEAQPEVLNAAHLRPGIATLRAFLQEMGEQSRPESPATK
;
A
#
# COMPACT_ATOMS: atom_id res chain seq x y z
N MET A 1 -9.98 0.01 -13.13
CA MET A 1 -10.06 -1.45 -12.94
C MET A 1 -9.22 -1.83 -11.75
N SER A 2 -9.79 -2.58 -10.81
CA SER A 2 -9.10 -3.11 -9.62
C SER A 2 -8.26 -4.34 -9.99
N ALA A 3 -7.30 -4.71 -9.14
CA ALA A 3 -6.51 -5.93 -9.32
C ALA A 3 -7.37 -7.21 -9.35
N LEU A 4 -8.54 -7.18 -8.70
CA LEU A 4 -9.58 -8.21 -8.80
C LEU A 4 -10.25 -8.22 -10.17
N ASP A 5 -10.42 -7.06 -10.79
CA ASP A 5 -10.94 -6.96 -12.15
C ASP A 5 -9.92 -7.47 -13.16
N GLU A 6 -8.62 -7.18 -12.97
CA GLU A 6 -7.53 -7.69 -13.81
C GLU A 6 -7.34 -9.21 -13.65
N LEU A 7 -7.36 -9.72 -12.43
CA LEU A 7 -7.34 -11.16 -12.17
C LEU A 7 -8.59 -11.84 -12.75
N GLY A 8 -9.76 -11.23 -12.59
CA GLY A 8 -11.00 -11.69 -13.22
C GLY A 8 -10.92 -11.70 -14.74
N LEU A 9 -10.27 -10.70 -15.34
CA LEU A 9 -10.04 -10.62 -16.78
C LEU A 9 -9.06 -11.71 -17.25
N GLN A 10 -7.98 -11.95 -16.51
CA GLN A 10 -6.97 -12.96 -16.82
C GLN A 10 -7.54 -14.38 -16.70
N LEU A 11 -8.34 -14.64 -15.67
CA LEU A 11 -9.02 -15.93 -15.49
C LEU A 11 -10.07 -16.15 -16.59
N ARG A 12 -10.85 -15.12 -16.95
CA ARG A 12 -11.76 -15.21 -18.12
C ARG A 12 -11.00 -15.50 -19.40
N ARG A 13 -9.87 -14.85 -19.67
CA ARG A 13 -9.04 -15.12 -20.86
C ARG A 13 -8.41 -16.52 -20.87
N ARG A 14 -8.09 -17.07 -19.70
CA ARG A 14 -7.46 -18.39 -19.55
C ARG A 14 -8.46 -19.54 -19.70
N PHE A 15 -9.71 -19.33 -19.27
CA PHE A 15 -10.74 -20.38 -19.19
C PHE A 15 -11.91 -20.19 -20.17
N VAL A 16 -12.01 -19.05 -20.87
CA VAL A 16 -12.96 -18.83 -21.97
C VAL A 16 -12.17 -18.92 -23.26
N ALA A 17 -12.38 -19.99 -24.03
CA ALA A 17 -11.89 -20.08 -25.39
C ALA A 17 -12.39 -18.86 -26.18
N PRO A 18 -11.53 -18.10 -26.89
CA PRO A 18 -11.86 -16.78 -27.41
C PRO A 18 -13.02 -16.70 -28.41
N ASN A 19 -13.54 -17.84 -28.90
CA ASN A 19 -14.62 -17.94 -29.88
C ASN A 19 -15.83 -18.78 -29.42
N SER A 20 -16.01 -19.02 -28.12
CA SER A 20 -17.15 -19.77 -27.59
C SER A 20 -18.27 -18.81 -27.17
N SER A 21 -19.47 -18.95 -27.75
CA SER A 21 -20.70 -18.25 -27.31
C SER A 21 -21.20 -18.68 -25.93
N THR A 22 -20.60 -19.75 -25.38
CA THR A 22 -20.89 -20.27 -24.06
C THR A 22 -20.09 -19.54 -22.98
N THR A 23 -20.80 -18.95 -22.04
CA THR A 23 -20.23 -18.30 -20.86
C THR A 23 -19.88 -19.34 -19.79
N LEU A 24 -18.92 -19.03 -18.92
CA LEU A 24 -18.57 -19.84 -17.74
C LEU A 24 -19.79 -20.15 -16.84
N ALA A 25 -20.82 -19.31 -16.90
CA ALA A 25 -22.09 -19.49 -16.19
C ALA A 25 -22.96 -20.61 -16.77
N GLN A 26 -22.79 -20.93 -18.05
CA GLN A 26 -23.53 -21.97 -18.75
C GLN A 26 -22.81 -23.31 -18.73
N THR A 27 -21.48 -23.33 -18.77
CA THR A 27 -20.70 -24.57 -18.79
C THR A 27 -20.36 -25.11 -17.41
N GLU A 28 -20.08 -24.24 -16.42
CA GLU A 28 -19.71 -24.67 -15.08
C GLU A 28 -20.34 -23.81 -13.97
N PRO A 29 -21.67 -23.93 -13.75
CA PRO A 29 -22.37 -23.20 -12.70
C PRO A 29 -21.80 -23.48 -11.30
N ALA A 30 -21.30 -24.69 -11.06
CA ALA A 30 -20.65 -25.08 -9.79
C ALA A 30 -19.33 -24.33 -9.55
N LEU A 31 -18.53 -24.08 -10.59
CA LEU A 31 -17.29 -23.32 -10.49
C LEU A 31 -17.57 -21.84 -10.23
N LEU A 32 -18.60 -21.28 -10.86
CA LEU A 32 -19.04 -19.90 -10.63
C LEU A 32 -19.62 -19.71 -9.22
N ALA A 33 -20.37 -20.69 -8.71
CA ALA A 33 -20.83 -20.71 -7.33
C ALA A 33 -19.66 -20.77 -6.34
N ARG A 34 -18.64 -21.61 -6.59
CA ARG A 34 -17.42 -21.68 -5.78
C ARG A 34 -16.61 -20.38 -5.83
N LEU A 35 -16.47 -19.76 -6.99
CA LEU A 35 -15.80 -18.46 -7.12
C LEU A 35 -16.56 -17.34 -6.39
N ASN A 36 -17.90 -17.34 -6.43
CA ASN A 36 -18.69 -16.38 -5.67
C ASN A 36 -18.64 -16.63 -4.16
N ALA A 37 -18.66 -17.89 -3.72
CA ALA A 37 -18.49 -18.26 -2.31
C ALA A 37 -17.10 -17.85 -1.80
N VAL A 38 -16.05 -18.06 -2.60
CA VAL A 38 -14.69 -17.58 -2.31
C VAL A 38 -14.67 -16.05 -2.28
N ARG A 39 -15.31 -15.36 -3.23
CA ARG A 39 -15.39 -13.88 -3.25
C ARG A 39 -16.13 -13.32 -2.03
N GLN A 40 -17.20 -13.97 -1.57
CA GLN A 40 -17.96 -13.58 -0.39
C GLN A 40 -17.23 -13.93 0.92
N ALA A 41 -16.59 -15.10 1.01
CA ALA A 41 -15.75 -15.47 2.14
C ALA A 41 -14.51 -14.56 2.27
N LEU A 42 -14.00 -14.06 1.14
CA LEU A 42 -12.91 -13.09 1.07
C LEU A 42 -13.38 -11.62 1.17
N ALA A 43 -14.68 -11.36 1.31
CA ALA A 43 -15.20 -10.01 1.48
C ALA A 43 -15.95 -9.82 2.82
N PRO A 44 -15.32 -9.27 3.88
CA PRO A 44 -16.04 -8.98 5.13
C PRO A 44 -15.67 -7.65 5.87
N PRO A 45 -16.49 -7.20 6.84
CA PRO A 45 -17.20 -5.91 6.93
C PRO A 45 -16.33 -4.64 7.13
N ARG A 46 -16.95 -3.45 6.97
CA ARG A 46 -16.37 -2.09 6.80
C ARG A 46 -15.34 -1.57 7.83
N GLY A 47 -14.89 -2.35 8.81
CA GLY A 47 -13.84 -1.98 9.79
C GLY A 47 -12.56 -2.84 9.76
N ARG A 48 -12.64 -4.12 9.36
CA ARG A 48 -11.51 -5.08 9.36
C ARG A 48 -10.65 -5.05 8.08
N PHE A 49 -11.10 -4.35 7.04
CA PHE A 49 -10.40 -4.30 5.74
C PHE A 49 -9.18 -3.38 5.70
N SER A 50 -8.93 -2.50 6.67
CA SER A 50 -7.71 -1.69 6.60
C SER A 50 -6.48 -2.58 6.65
N GLU A 51 -6.52 -3.63 7.45
CA GLU A 51 -5.39 -4.54 7.68
C GLU A 51 -5.11 -5.40 6.44
N ALA A 52 -6.11 -6.10 5.92
CA ALA A 52 -5.95 -6.89 4.69
C ALA A 52 -5.50 -6.04 3.49
N ARG A 53 -5.99 -4.79 3.37
CA ARG A 53 -5.55 -3.86 2.32
C ARG A 53 -4.15 -3.33 2.55
N ILE A 54 -3.74 -3.13 3.81
CA ILE A 54 -2.36 -2.80 4.17
C ILE A 54 -1.44 -3.94 3.73
N ALA A 55 -1.70 -5.17 4.16
CA ALA A 55 -0.93 -6.36 3.76
C ALA A 55 -0.84 -6.49 2.23
N GLN A 56 -1.98 -6.40 1.54
CA GLN A 56 -2.03 -6.45 0.07
C GLN A 56 -1.26 -5.30 -0.59
N GLY A 57 -1.34 -4.09 -0.02
CA GLY A 57 -0.63 -2.92 -0.52
C GLY A 57 0.88 -3.06 -0.37
N VAL A 58 1.33 -3.56 0.78
CA VAL A 58 2.75 -3.86 1.04
C VAL A 58 3.25 -4.93 0.07
N MET A 59 2.57 -6.08 -0.04
CA MET A 59 2.95 -7.14 -0.98
C MET A 59 2.98 -6.67 -2.43
N ALA A 60 1.96 -5.92 -2.86
CA ALA A 60 1.90 -5.36 -4.21
C ALA A 60 3.08 -4.41 -4.48
N PHE A 61 3.48 -3.60 -3.50
CA PHE A 61 4.67 -2.76 -3.61
C PHE A 61 5.96 -3.60 -3.69
N ARG A 62 6.11 -4.65 -2.88
CA ARG A 62 7.30 -5.50 -2.92
C ARG A 62 7.46 -6.24 -4.26
N ILE A 63 6.35 -6.69 -4.85
CA ILE A 63 6.34 -7.38 -6.15
C ILE A 63 6.58 -6.40 -7.31
N SER A 64 5.87 -5.28 -7.33
CA SER A 64 5.85 -4.37 -8.50
C SER A 64 6.81 -3.19 -8.38
N GLY A 65 7.38 -2.94 -7.20
CA GLY A 65 8.31 -1.84 -6.92
C GLY A 65 7.78 -0.50 -7.43
N ARG A 66 8.55 0.10 -8.35
CA ARG A 66 8.23 1.41 -8.93
C ARG A 66 6.94 1.46 -9.73
N ASN A 67 6.45 0.32 -10.21
CA ASN A 67 5.25 0.20 -11.03
C ASN A 67 3.97 0.01 -10.21
N VAL A 68 4.05 0.10 -8.87
CA VAL A 68 2.89 -0.09 -8.00
C VAL A 68 1.78 0.94 -8.30
N ALA A 69 0.54 0.48 -8.34
CA ALA A 69 -0.61 1.37 -8.51
C ALA A 69 -0.87 2.21 -7.25
N TYR A 70 -1.39 3.43 -7.44
CA TYR A 70 -1.63 4.37 -6.33
C TYR A 70 -2.43 3.79 -5.14
N PRO A 71 -3.53 3.04 -5.33
CA PRO A 71 -4.26 2.47 -4.19
C PRO A 71 -3.38 1.58 -3.32
N ALA A 72 -2.55 0.72 -3.94
CA ALA A 72 -1.61 -0.14 -3.24
C ALA A 72 -0.47 0.66 -2.59
N LEU A 73 0.07 1.67 -3.28
CA LEU A 73 1.08 2.58 -2.74
C LEU A 73 0.62 3.28 -1.45
N LYS A 74 -0.63 3.79 -1.45
CA LYS A 74 -1.22 4.42 -0.25
C LYS A 74 -1.30 3.44 0.93
N TYR A 75 -1.69 2.19 0.67
CA TYR A 75 -1.78 1.17 1.72
C TYR A 75 -0.40 0.69 2.19
N ALA A 76 0.60 0.62 1.31
CA ALA A 76 1.99 0.38 1.69
C ALA A 76 2.50 1.47 2.66
N CYS A 77 2.15 2.74 2.44
CA CYS A 77 2.46 3.82 3.39
C CYS A 77 1.81 3.64 4.76
N TYR A 78 0.61 3.06 4.85
CA TYR A 78 0.00 2.72 6.13
C TYR A 78 0.69 1.53 6.83
N GLY A 79 1.36 0.66 6.07
CA GLY A 79 2.02 -0.55 6.57
C GLY A 79 3.41 -0.34 7.16
N VAL A 80 4.07 0.80 6.93
CA VAL A 80 5.50 1.01 7.20
C VAL A 80 5.96 0.61 8.60
N ALA A 81 5.15 0.75 9.64
CA ALA A 81 5.59 0.40 11.01
C ALA A 81 4.48 -0.19 11.88
N ARG A 82 3.43 -0.77 11.28
CA ARG A 82 2.31 -1.27 12.07
C ARG A 82 2.58 -2.64 12.68
N PRO A 83 2.18 -2.87 13.95
CA PRO A 83 2.50 -4.08 14.71
C PRO A 83 1.83 -5.36 14.19
N MET A 84 0.82 -5.25 13.31
CA MET A 84 -0.02 -6.38 12.89
C MET A 84 0.50 -7.18 11.68
N ASP A 85 1.49 -6.69 10.93
CA ASP A 85 2.04 -7.41 9.78
C ASP A 85 3.57 -7.50 9.89
N TRP A 86 4.08 -8.72 9.97
CA TRP A 86 5.51 -9.04 9.76
C TRP A 86 6.06 -8.31 8.51
N GLU A 87 5.28 -8.28 7.43
CA GLU A 87 5.55 -7.58 6.16
C GLU A 87 5.69 -6.05 6.29
N GLY A 88 4.95 -5.41 7.21
CA GLY A 88 5.03 -3.98 7.45
C GLY A 88 6.32 -3.57 8.15
N ARG A 89 6.70 -4.34 9.19
CA ARG A 89 7.99 -4.18 9.90
C ARG A 89 9.18 -4.45 8.98
N ILE A 90 9.02 -5.34 8.01
CA ILE A 90 10.03 -5.60 6.97
C ILE A 90 10.37 -4.34 6.20
N LEU A 91 9.39 -3.51 5.80
CA LEU A 91 9.71 -2.28 5.05
C LEU A 91 10.54 -1.30 5.90
N LEU A 92 10.30 -1.19 7.20
CA LEU A 92 11.13 -0.36 8.08
C LEU A 92 12.52 -0.97 8.31
N ALA A 93 12.64 -2.29 8.36
CA ALA A 93 13.92 -2.99 8.49
C ALA A 93 14.74 -2.97 7.20
N GLU A 94 14.09 -2.93 6.04
CA GLU A 94 14.71 -2.94 4.71
C GLU A 94 14.83 -1.51 4.15
N ALA A 95 15.81 -0.75 4.67
CA ALA A 95 16.03 0.64 4.25
C ALA A 95 16.06 0.88 2.72
N PRO A 96 16.64 -0.01 1.88
CA PRO A 96 16.57 0.14 0.42
C PRO A 96 15.14 0.11 -0.15
N GLN A 97 14.28 -0.78 0.36
CA GLN A 97 12.87 -0.85 -0.08
C GLN A 97 12.07 0.35 0.43
N LEU A 98 12.34 0.81 1.65
CA LEU A 98 11.75 2.03 2.16
C LEU A 98 12.15 3.26 1.33
N ALA A 99 13.42 3.41 0.98
CA ALA A 99 13.88 4.49 0.12
C ALA A 99 13.19 4.45 -1.26
N LEU A 100 12.98 3.26 -1.82
CA LEU A 100 12.22 3.07 -3.06
C LEU A 100 10.76 3.51 -2.90
N LEU A 101 10.10 3.14 -1.80
CA LEU A 101 8.72 3.53 -1.51
C LEU A 101 8.59 5.05 -1.46
N LEU A 102 9.49 5.70 -0.73
CA LEU A 102 9.50 7.16 -0.57
C LEU A 102 9.79 7.88 -1.88
N ALA A 103 10.67 7.32 -2.72
CA ALA A 103 10.91 7.84 -4.07
C ALA A 103 9.65 7.75 -4.95
N CYS A 104 8.91 6.63 -4.89
CA CYS A 104 7.63 6.48 -5.59
C CYS A 104 6.57 7.47 -5.10
N VAL A 105 6.56 7.77 -3.79
CA VAL A 105 5.70 8.79 -3.21
C VAL A 105 6.08 10.18 -3.73
N ARG A 106 7.37 10.56 -3.72
CA ARG A 106 7.83 11.85 -4.29
C ARG A 106 7.45 11.99 -5.77
N ALA A 107 7.55 10.92 -6.55
CA ALA A 107 7.17 10.92 -7.97
C ALA A 107 5.68 11.21 -8.20
N GLN A 108 4.82 11.10 -7.18
CA GLN A 108 3.42 11.55 -7.26
C GLN A 108 3.25 13.06 -7.15
N GLY A 109 4.33 13.86 -7.05
CA GLY A 109 4.30 15.31 -6.78
C GLY A 109 3.40 16.15 -7.70
N SER A 110 3.17 15.75 -8.95
CA SER A 110 2.19 16.40 -9.86
C SER A 110 0.72 16.17 -9.46
N ARG A 111 0.47 15.28 -8.50
CA ARG A 111 -0.85 14.87 -7.98
C ARG A 111 -0.90 15.12 -6.47
N LEU A 112 -0.77 16.39 -6.07
CA LEU A 112 -0.70 16.85 -4.67
C LEU A 112 -1.67 16.14 -3.70
N GLY A 113 -2.93 15.89 -4.12
CA GLY A 113 -3.90 15.17 -3.28
C GLY A 113 -3.51 13.72 -2.95
N ARG A 114 -2.82 13.03 -3.86
CA ARG A 114 -2.32 11.66 -3.68
C ARG A 114 -1.08 11.64 -2.78
N LEU A 115 -0.14 12.55 -3.03
CA LEU A 115 1.05 12.75 -2.20
C LEU A 115 0.64 13.04 -0.75
N ALA A 116 -0.27 13.99 -0.54
CA ALA A 116 -0.76 14.35 0.79
C ALA A 116 -1.41 13.17 1.53
N ALA A 117 -2.13 12.29 0.82
CA ALA A 117 -2.69 11.08 1.42
C ALA A 117 -1.61 10.10 1.91
N CYS A 118 -0.56 9.88 1.11
CA CYS A 118 0.57 9.03 1.49
C CYS A 118 1.35 9.66 2.66
N CYS A 119 1.64 10.97 2.62
CA CYS A 119 2.33 11.66 3.71
C CYS A 119 1.55 11.61 5.02
N ARG A 120 0.22 11.77 4.99
CA ARG A 120 -0.63 11.59 6.20
C ARG A 120 -0.53 10.18 6.76
N ALA A 121 -0.50 9.15 5.92
CA ALA A 121 -0.35 7.77 6.36
C ALA A 121 1.01 7.54 7.04
N LEU A 122 2.10 8.03 6.43
CA LEU A 122 3.46 7.93 6.99
C LEU A 122 3.59 8.67 8.33
N ARG A 123 3.05 9.90 8.43
CA ARG A 123 3.04 10.67 9.69
C ARG A 123 2.26 9.96 10.80
N ARG A 124 1.14 9.32 10.45
CA ARG A 124 0.37 8.54 11.42
C ARG A 124 1.16 7.33 11.93
N ALA A 125 1.83 6.60 11.03
CA ALA A 125 2.69 5.48 11.42
C ALA A 125 3.85 5.94 12.32
N TRP A 126 4.46 7.09 12.01
CA TRP A 126 5.49 7.69 12.87
C TRP A 126 4.96 7.97 14.28
N ALA A 127 3.90 8.78 14.40
CA ALA A 127 3.43 9.27 15.69
C ALA A 127 2.84 8.17 16.59
N LEU A 128 2.11 7.21 16.03
CA LEU A 128 1.40 6.20 16.82
C LEU A 128 2.20 4.92 17.04
N ASP A 129 3.02 4.51 16.06
CA ASP A 129 3.59 3.17 16.04
C ASP A 129 5.13 3.16 16.23
N ILE A 130 5.84 4.25 15.91
CA ILE A 130 7.31 4.32 16.04
C ILE A 130 7.73 5.22 17.21
N GLU A 131 7.29 6.48 17.21
CA GLU A 131 7.72 7.51 18.15
C GLU A 131 7.30 7.20 19.58
N ALA A 132 6.16 6.53 19.75
CA ALA A 132 5.63 6.10 21.04
C ALA A 132 6.32 4.85 21.62
N GLN A 133 7.27 4.22 20.91
CA GLN A 133 7.87 2.93 21.27
C GLN A 133 9.41 3.00 21.31
N PRO A 134 10.01 3.29 22.49
CA PRO A 134 11.46 3.41 22.66
C PRO A 134 12.25 2.17 22.21
N GLU A 135 11.69 0.99 22.38
CA GLU A 135 12.27 -0.29 21.94
C GLU A 135 12.42 -0.39 20.42
N VAL A 136 11.45 0.12 19.66
CA VAL A 136 11.48 0.16 18.20
C VAL A 136 12.54 1.15 17.72
N LEU A 137 12.60 2.33 18.35
CA LEU A 137 13.60 3.36 18.05
C LEU A 137 15.04 2.88 18.26
N ASN A 138 15.26 2.06 19.28
CA ASN A 138 16.59 1.57 19.65
C ASN A 138 16.99 0.27 18.92
N ALA A 139 16.04 -0.43 18.27
CA ALA A 139 16.29 -1.65 17.54
C ALA A 139 17.31 -1.44 16.40
N ALA A 140 18.49 -2.09 16.52
CA ALA A 140 19.62 -1.87 15.61
C ALA A 140 19.27 -2.10 14.13
N HIS A 141 18.46 -3.11 13.84
CA HIS A 141 18.04 -3.47 12.49
C HIS A 141 17.02 -2.50 11.87
N LEU A 142 16.36 -1.65 12.67
CA LEU A 142 15.38 -0.66 12.20
C LEU A 142 15.96 0.75 12.07
N ARG A 143 17.07 1.04 12.75
CA ARG A 143 17.70 2.38 12.77
C ARG A 143 17.87 3.02 11.38
N PRO A 144 18.38 2.31 10.35
CA PRO A 144 18.56 2.90 9.03
C PRO A 144 17.23 3.31 8.37
N GLY A 145 16.18 2.49 8.49
CA GLY A 145 14.87 2.82 7.94
C GLY A 145 14.17 3.92 8.71
N ILE A 146 14.27 3.93 10.05
CA ILE A 146 13.75 5.01 10.90
C ILE A 146 14.39 6.35 10.53
N ALA A 147 15.72 6.38 10.34
CA ALA A 147 16.42 7.59 9.93
C ALA A 147 15.94 8.09 8.55
N THR A 148 15.75 7.16 7.61
CA THR A 148 15.27 7.46 6.25
C THR A 148 13.85 8.02 6.26
N LEU A 149 12.94 7.40 7.02
CA LEU A 149 11.57 7.86 7.18
C LEU A 149 11.51 9.25 7.82
N ARG A 150 12.30 9.47 8.89
CA ARG A 150 12.36 10.75 9.59
C ARG A 150 12.81 11.88 8.65
N ALA A 151 13.89 11.66 7.90
CA ALA A 151 14.41 12.65 6.95
C ALA A 151 13.35 13.02 5.89
N PHE A 152 12.65 12.02 5.34
CA PHE A 152 11.56 12.26 4.39
C PHE A 152 10.41 13.07 5.00
N LEU A 153 9.98 12.74 6.21
CA LEU A 153 8.88 13.45 6.88
C LEU A 153 9.22 14.90 7.22
N GLN A 154 10.48 15.19 7.56
CA GLN A 154 11.00 16.54 7.79
C GLN A 154 10.94 17.38 6.50
N GLU A 155 11.51 16.85 5.40
CA GLU A 155 11.49 17.52 4.09
C GLU A 155 10.05 17.84 3.63
N MET A 156 9.13 16.88 3.75
CA MET A 156 7.72 17.09 3.39
C MET A 156 7.00 18.08 4.33
N GLY A 157 7.49 18.23 5.57
CA GLY A 157 7.01 19.23 6.53
C GLY A 157 7.43 20.65 6.15
N GLU A 158 8.68 20.81 5.73
CA GLU A 158 9.26 22.09 5.29
C GLU A 158 8.59 22.59 3.99
N GLN A 159 8.34 21.69 3.03
CA GLN A 159 7.62 22.01 1.78
C GLN A 159 6.14 22.39 2.00
N SER A 160 5.59 22.11 3.19
CA SER A 160 4.21 22.45 3.55
C SER A 160 4.09 23.77 4.33
N ARG A 161 5.21 24.41 4.71
CA ARG A 161 5.17 25.74 5.33
C ARG A 161 4.87 26.76 4.24
N PRO A 162 3.82 27.59 4.38
CA PRO A 162 3.68 28.74 3.50
C PRO A 162 4.94 29.60 3.65
N GLU A 163 5.57 30.00 2.54
CA GLU A 163 6.55 31.06 2.57
C GLU A 163 5.89 32.25 3.27
N SER A 164 6.37 32.60 4.47
CA SER A 164 6.00 33.86 5.08
C SER A 164 6.35 34.95 4.08
N PRO A 165 5.40 35.81 3.69
CA PRO A 165 5.75 36.93 2.83
C PRO A 165 6.76 37.77 3.62
N ALA A 166 7.95 37.93 3.04
CA ALA A 166 8.94 38.85 3.55
C ALA A 166 8.30 40.24 3.63
N THR A 167 8.02 40.69 4.86
CA THR A 167 7.66 42.07 5.15
C THR A 167 8.83 42.94 4.71
N LYS A 168 8.52 43.84 3.76
CA LYS A 168 9.39 44.94 3.31
C LYS A 168 9.75 45.87 4.46
#